data_AF-A0A365UE44-F1
#
_entry.id   AF-A0A365UE44-F1
#
_cell.length_a   1.000
_cell.length_b   1.000
_cell.length_c   1.000
_cell.angle_alpha   90.00
_cell.angle_beta   90.00
_cell.angle_gamma   90.00
#
_symmetry.space_group_name_H-M   'P 1'
#
loop_
_entity.id
_entity.type
_entity.pdbx_description
1 polymer ?
#
loop_
_entity_poly.entity_id
_entity_poly.type
_entity_poly.pdbx_seq_one_letter_code
_entity_poly.pdbx_strand_id
1 'polypeptide(L)'
;MSVTERPERPSRARRAFYAIPVIGWIARDLAEGSRDNIYYLLVALLSLWAIAVMTWGLPALALPALALVPGIVATLVLLTVGR
;
A
#
# COMPACT_ATOMS: atom_id res chain seq x y z
N MET A 1 -16.66 -36.65 -13.52
CA MET A 1 -16.80 -35.23 -13.13
C MET A 1 -16.63 -35.15 -11.62
N SER A 2 -15.47 -34.72 -11.12
CA SER A 2 -15.09 -34.77 -9.69
C SER A 2 -15.63 -33.56 -8.92
N VAL A 3 -16.50 -33.80 -7.94
CA VAL A 3 -17.26 -32.81 -7.15
C VAL A 3 -16.54 -32.40 -5.86
N THR A 4 -15.25 -32.06 -5.90
CA THR A 4 -14.50 -31.69 -4.68
C THR A 4 -13.54 -30.50 -4.84
N GLU A 5 -13.96 -29.44 -5.54
CA GLU A 5 -13.40 -28.12 -5.26
C GLU A 5 -14.00 -27.62 -3.93
N ARG A 6 -13.30 -27.84 -2.81
CA ARG A 6 -13.64 -27.12 -1.57
C ARG A 6 -13.32 -25.65 -1.83
N PRO A 7 -14.24 -24.70 -1.64
CA PRO A 7 -13.87 -23.30 -1.68
C PRO A 7 -12.81 -23.11 -0.59
N GLU A 8 -11.59 -22.72 -0.98
CA GLU A 8 -10.52 -22.44 -0.02
C GLU A 8 -11.04 -21.41 0.98
N ARG A 9 -11.28 -21.84 2.22
CA ARG A 9 -11.69 -20.92 3.28
C ARG A 9 -10.56 -19.90 3.43
N PRO A 10 -10.84 -18.58 3.34
CA PRO A 10 -9.80 -17.58 3.50
C PRO A 10 -9.08 -17.83 4.82
N SER A 11 -7.75 -17.87 4.78
CA SER A 11 -6.92 -18.15 5.93
C SER A 11 -7.31 -17.23 7.10
N ARG A 12 -7.28 -17.74 8.33
CA ARG A 12 -7.63 -16.95 9.53
C ARG A 12 -6.83 -15.64 9.62
N ALA A 13 -5.60 -15.65 9.09
CA ALA A 13 -4.75 -14.47 8.94
C ALA A 13 -5.34 -13.40 8.01
N ARG A 14 -5.89 -13.78 6.85
CA ARG A 14 -6.54 -12.84 5.91
C ARG A 14 -7.79 -12.20 6.52
N ARG A 15 -8.56 -12.97 7.29
CA ARG A 15 -9.73 -12.45 8.02
C ARG A 15 -9.34 -11.48 9.14
N ALA A 16 -8.24 -11.75 9.84
CA ALA A 16 -7.70 -10.83 10.86
C ALA A 16 -7.14 -9.54 10.22
N PHE A 17 -6.48 -9.65 9.06
CA PHE A 17 -5.93 -8.50 8.34
C PHE A 17 -7.04 -7.56 7.84
N TYR A 18 -8.13 -8.10 7.28
CA TYR A 18 -9.29 -7.30 6.86
C TYR A 18 -10.15 -6.75 8.02
N ALA A 19 -9.93 -7.21 9.25
CA ALA A 19 -10.61 -6.67 10.42
C ALA A 19 -9.96 -5.36 10.94
N ILE A 20 -8.78 -4.98 10.42
CA ILE A 20 -8.13 -3.72 10.77
C ILE A 20 -8.97 -2.57 10.16
N PRO A 21 -9.54 -1.67 10.97
CA PRO A 21 -10.62 -0.78 10.54
C PRO A 21 -10.21 0.20 9.44
N VAL A 22 -8.94 0.60 9.36
CA VAL A 22 -8.45 1.53 8.33
C VAL A 22 -7.76 0.75 7.21
N ILE A 23 -6.66 0.05 7.53
CA ILE A 23 -5.84 -0.64 6.51
C ILE A 23 -6.55 -1.87 5.95
N GLY A 24 -7.21 -2.65 6.79
CA GLY A 24 -7.92 -3.86 6.37
C GLY A 24 -9.15 -3.57 5.53
N TRP A 25 -9.84 -2.46 5.81
CA TRP A 25 -10.95 -1.99 4.99
C TRP A 25 -10.48 -1.55 3.60
N ILE A 26 -9.44 -0.71 3.52
CA ILE A 26 -8.84 -0.27 2.24
C ILE A 26 -8.30 -1.48 1.45
N ALA A 27 -7.61 -2.41 2.11
CA ALA A 27 -7.04 -3.59 1.46
C ALA A 27 -8.12 -4.53 0.91
N ARG A 28 -9.24 -4.68 1.62
CA ARG A 28 -10.39 -5.43 1.13
C ARG A 28 -11.01 -4.75 -0.08
N ASP A 29 -11.21 -3.43 0.01
CA ASP A 29 -11.82 -2.62 -1.04
C ASP A 29 -10.96 -2.57 -2.31
N LEU A 30 -9.63 -2.61 -2.18
CA LEU A 30 -8.72 -2.69 -3.34
C LEU A 30 -8.65 -4.10 -3.95
N ALA A 31 -8.83 -5.15 -3.15
CA ALA A 31 -8.76 -6.55 -3.61
C ALA A 31 -10.06 -7.05 -4.22
N GLU A 32 -11.21 -6.58 -3.70
CA GLU A 32 -12.55 -7.07 -4.06
C GLU A 32 -13.38 -6.01 -4.80
N GLY A 33 -12.95 -4.74 -4.79
CA GLY A 33 -13.64 -3.63 -5.46
C GLY A 33 -13.34 -3.49 -6.95
N SER A 34 -13.93 -2.47 -7.56
CA SER A 34 -13.71 -2.15 -8.98
C SER A 34 -12.26 -1.69 -9.24
N ARG A 35 -11.80 -1.84 -10.48
CA ARG A 35 -10.45 -1.41 -10.89
C ARG A 35 -10.21 0.07 -10.64
N ASP A 36 -11.27 0.87 -10.59
CA ASP A 36 -11.21 2.31 -10.34
C ASP A 36 -10.85 2.66 -8.89
N ASN A 37 -11.00 1.70 -7.96
CA ASN A 37 -10.75 1.95 -6.55
C ASN A 37 -9.28 2.31 -6.25
N ILE A 38 -8.35 1.89 -7.11
CA ILE A 38 -6.96 2.32 -7.02
C ILE A 38 -6.81 3.82 -7.20
N TYR A 39 -7.60 4.46 -8.07
CA TYR A 39 -7.54 5.90 -8.28
C TYR A 39 -8.07 6.66 -7.06
N TYR A 40 -9.14 6.17 -6.43
CA TYR A 40 -9.63 6.76 -5.18
C TYR A 40 -8.59 6.66 -4.05
N LEU A 41 -7.89 5.53 -3.94
CA LEU A 41 -6.79 5.38 -2.97
C LEU A 41 -5.64 6.36 -3.26
N LEU A 42 -5.23 6.49 -4.51
CA LEU A 42 -4.15 7.41 -4.90
C LEU A 42 -4.52 8.86 -4.60
N VAL A 43 -5.75 9.27 -4.95
CA VAL A 43 -6.25 10.62 -4.64
C VAL A 43 -6.30 10.84 -3.12
N ALA A 44 -6.80 9.87 -2.35
CA ALA A 44 -6.86 9.98 -0.89
C ALA A 44 -5.46 10.12 -0.26
N LEU A 45 -4.47 9.34 -0.72
CA LEU A 45 -3.08 9.45 -0.26
C LEU A 45 -2.47 10.80 -0.62
N LEU A 46 -2.71 11.28 -1.84
CA LEU A 46 -2.23 12.60 -2.28
C LEU A 46 -2.88 13.72 -1.46
N SER A 47 -4.18 13.65 -1.20
CA SER A 47 -4.89 14.61 -0.34
C SER A 47 -4.36 14.59 1.10
N LEU A 48 -4.12 13.40 1.66
CA LEU A 48 -3.54 13.26 2.99
C LEU A 48 -2.14 13.89 3.05
N TRP A 49 -1.32 13.68 2.01
CA TRP A 49 -0.01 14.28 1.93
C TRP A 49 -0.08 15.80 1.77
N ALA A 50 -1.01 16.33 0.97
CA ALA A 50 -1.26 17.76 0.86
C ALA A 50 -1.63 18.37 2.22
N ILE A 51 -2.53 17.72 2.98
CA ILE A 51 -2.87 18.15 4.35
C ILE A 51 -1.63 18.12 5.26
N ALA A 52 -0.78 17.10 5.14
CA ALA A 52 0.46 17.03 5.91
C ALA A 52 1.41 18.19 5.56
N VAL A 53 1.55 18.54 4.29
CA VAL A 53 2.34 19.71 3.83
C VAL A 53 1.73 21.01 4.34
N MET A 54 0.40 21.18 4.31
CA MET A 54 -0.24 22.37 4.85
C MET A 54 -0.08 22.51 6.37
N THR A 55 -0.06 21.38 7.10
CA THR A 55 0.01 21.37 8.57
C THR A 55 1.44 21.51 9.08
N TRP A 56 2.42 20.88 8.42
CA TRP A 56 3.81 20.81 8.90
C TRP A 56 4.79 21.57 8.01
N GLY A 57 4.49 21.80 6.74
CA GLY A 57 5.37 22.45 5.78
C GLY A 57 6.50 21.56 5.29
N LEU A 58 7.73 22.08 5.38
CA LEU A 58 8.94 21.42 4.87
C LEU A 58 9.18 19.99 5.44
N PRO A 59 8.96 19.68 6.74
CA PRO A 59 9.11 18.34 7.27
C PRO A 59 8.27 17.28 6.54
N ALA A 60 7.05 17.62 6.11
CA ALA A 60 6.19 16.69 5.36
C ALA A 60 6.74 16.34 3.97
N LEU A 61 7.63 17.18 3.42
CA LEU A 61 8.36 16.91 2.18
C LEU A 61 9.72 16.23 2.44
N ALA A 62 10.42 16.65 3.50
CA ALA A 62 11.73 16.13 3.86
C ALA A 62 11.69 14.66 4.31
N LEU A 63 10.65 14.26 5.05
CA LEU A 63 10.54 12.88 5.54
C LEU A 63 10.35 11.84 4.42
N PRO A 64 9.45 12.01 3.42
CA PRO A 64 9.39 11.14 2.26
C PRO A 64 10.71 11.10 1.47
N ALA A 65 11.36 12.24 1.28
CA ALA A 65 12.66 12.30 0.60
C ALA A 65 13.73 11.50 1.35
N LEU A 66 13.81 11.67 2.68
CA LEU A 66 14.74 10.93 3.54
C LEU A 66 14.45 9.43 3.57
N ALA A 67 13.17 9.05 3.62
CA ALA A 67 12.76 7.65 3.57
C ALA A 67 13.10 6.98 2.22
N LEU A 68 13.17 7.76 1.13
CA LEU A 68 13.54 7.27 -0.20
C LEU A 68 15.06 7.02 -0.34
N VAL A 69 15.90 7.71 0.44
CA VAL A 69 17.37 7.60 0.40
C VAL A 69 17.88 6.16 0.44
N PRO A 70 17.52 5.30 1.42
CA PRO A 70 17.98 3.92 1.44
C PRO A 70 17.54 3.13 0.20
N GLY A 71 16.37 3.44 -0.37
CA GLY A 71 15.90 2.82 -1.61
C GLY A 71 16.75 3.22 -2.82
N ILE A 72 17.13 4.50 -2.92
CA ILE A 72 18.03 4.98 -3.98
C ILE A 72 19.41 4.33 -3.84
N VAL A 73 19.96 4.30 -2.62
CA VAL A 73 21.25 3.65 -2.35
C VAL A 73 21.20 2.17 -2.70
N ALA A 74 20.16 1.45 -2.28
CA ALA A 74 19.98 0.04 -2.63
C ALA A 74 19.86 -0.17 -4.14
N THR A 75 19.14 0.71 -4.84
CA THR A 75 19.02 0.68 -6.31
C THR A 75 20.38 0.88 -6.97
N LEU A 76 21.16 1.87 -6.53
CA LEU A 76 22.50 2.13 -7.05
C LEU A 76 23.45 0.95 -6.80
N VAL A 77 23.40 0.36 -5.60
CA VAL A 77 24.16 -0.85 -5.28
C VAL A 77 23.75 -2.01 -6.17
N LEU A 78 22.45 -2.26 -6.36
CA LEU A 78 21.96 -3.33 -7.23
C LEU A 78 22.44 -3.16 -8.67
N LEU A 79 22.36 -1.94 -9.20
CA LEU A 79 22.87 -1.60 -10.54
C LEU A 79 24.40 -1.79 -10.63
N THR A 80 25.15 -1.40 -9.60
CA THR A 80 26.61 -1.53 -9.56
C THR A 80 27.06 -2.99 -9.46
N VAL A 81 26.30 -3.82 -8.75
CA VAL A 81 26.57 -5.26 -8.60
C VAL A 81 26.24 -6.03 -9.89
N GLY A 82 25.50 -5.43 -10.83
CA GLY A 82 25.26 -6.02 -12.16
C GLY A 82 24.36 -7.26 -12.14
N ARG A 83 23.43 -7.32 -11.18
CA ARG A 83 22.37 -8.34 -11.11
C ARG A 83 21.15 -7.90 -11.92
#